data_AF-A0ABD3EJ18-F1
#
_entry.id   AF-A0ABD3EJ18-F1
#
_cell.length_a   1.000
_cell.length_b   1.000
_cell.length_c   1.000
_cell.angle_alpha   90.00
_cell.angle_beta   90.00
_cell.angle_gamma   90.00
#
_symmetry.space_group_name_H-M   'P 1'
#
loop_
_entity.id
_entity.type
_entity.pdbx_description
1 polymer ?
#
loop_
_entity_poly.entity_id
_entity_poly.type
_entity_poly.pdbx_seq_one_letter_code
_entity_poly.pdbx_strand_id
1 'polypeptide(L)'
;MGTLTKIEWRSLTRLDIDDTEILQHVIENILSGCPVLHTMDLDECWGFSCLDIKSRNLHELKIHDREDAEMGPLLEISAPYVQTLDISFNPQGRKLVLRNTKSLVQAKFDFSGYEEPNSEEARRLAKEVYEITLLHVKELMLGRFYFIVLSELAVYGWQLPVSKRKCLTIFTECVDKHNISGIFALLKYSPNLKRLAIEGFEPEGVTWLG
;
A
#
# COMPACT_ATOMS: atom_id res chain seq x y z
N MET A 1 15.31 4.72 -33.54
CA MET A 1 14.04 4.51 -32.84
C MET A 1 13.67 3.05 -33.00
N GLY A 2 13.88 2.23 -31.97
CA GLY A 2 13.53 0.81 -32.01
C GLY A 2 12.01 0.67 -32.01
N THR A 3 11.48 -0.22 -32.84
CA THR A 3 10.05 -0.59 -32.81
C THR A 3 9.73 -1.23 -31.47
N LEU A 4 8.79 -0.64 -30.74
CA LEU A 4 8.21 -1.23 -29.53
C LEU A 4 7.69 -2.62 -29.87
N THR A 5 8.31 -3.64 -29.29
CA THR A 5 7.87 -5.01 -29.49
C THR A 5 6.60 -5.19 -28.67
N LYS A 6 5.51 -5.59 -29.33
CA LYS A 6 4.24 -5.86 -28.66
C LYS A 6 4.42 -7.00 -27.65
N ILE A 7 3.98 -6.81 -26.42
CA ILE A 7 4.01 -7.87 -25.41
C ILE A 7 2.82 -8.79 -25.64
N GLU A 8 3.07 -10.10 -25.74
CA GLU A 8 2.04 -11.14 -25.89
C GLU A 8 2.34 -12.36 -24.99
N TRP A 9 2.58 -12.12 -23.71
CA TRP A 9 2.88 -13.18 -22.75
C TRP A 9 1.60 -13.86 -22.25
N ARG A 10 0.99 -14.66 -23.14
CA ARG A 10 -0.33 -15.29 -22.93
C ARG A 10 -0.40 -16.31 -21.80
N SER A 11 0.74 -16.73 -21.26
CA SER A 11 0.84 -17.71 -20.17
C SER A 11 1.42 -17.13 -18.88
N LEU A 12 1.79 -15.85 -18.85
CA LEU A 12 2.41 -15.24 -17.68
C LEU A 12 1.35 -14.97 -16.60
N THR A 13 1.48 -15.64 -15.47
CA THR A 13 0.56 -15.53 -14.33
C THR A 13 1.10 -14.68 -13.19
N ARG A 14 2.42 -14.48 -13.12
CA ARG A 14 3.07 -13.66 -12.09
C ARG A 14 4.17 -12.84 -12.74
N LEU A 15 4.23 -11.56 -12.40
CA LEU A 15 5.27 -10.64 -12.80
C LEU A 15 5.81 -9.96 -11.54
N ASP A 16 7.08 -10.15 -11.27
CA ASP A 16 7.81 -9.47 -10.21
C ASP A 16 8.94 -8.67 -10.87
N ILE A 17 8.98 -7.35 -10.62
CA ILE A 17 10.03 -6.46 -11.10
C ILE A 17 10.54 -5.66 -9.91
N ASP A 18 11.85 -5.56 -9.81
CA ASP A 18 12.58 -4.89 -8.73
C ASP A 18 13.56 -3.88 -9.33
N ASP A 19 13.76 -2.75 -8.64
CA ASP A 19 14.73 -1.68 -8.96
C ASP A 19 14.83 -1.38 -10.47
N THR A 20 13.71 -1.00 -11.09
CA THR A 20 13.66 -0.79 -12.55
C THR A 20 12.84 0.43 -12.98
N GLU A 21 13.37 1.20 -13.94
CA GLU A 21 12.58 2.18 -14.69
C GLU A 21 11.65 1.48 -15.69
N ILE A 22 10.34 1.63 -15.49
CA ILE A 22 9.30 1.13 -16.37
C ILE A 22 8.53 2.33 -16.93
N LEU A 23 8.79 2.66 -18.19
CA LEU A 23 8.08 3.74 -18.87
C LEU A 23 6.57 3.45 -18.96
N GLN A 24 5.76 4.50 -18.85
CA GLN A 24 4.28 4.41 -18.91
C GLN A 24 3.73 3.52 -20.03
N HIS A 25 4.26 3.64 -21.25
CA HIS A 25 3.80 2.83 -22.38
C HIS A 25 4.20 1.34 -22.28
N VAL A 26 5.27 1.02 -21.54
CA VAL A 26 5.72 -0.35 -21.29
C VAL A 26 4.78 -1.03 -20.32
N ILE A 27 4.41 -0.38 -19.21
CA ILE A 27 3.48 -0.96 -18.24
C ILE A 27 2.07 -1.13 -18.83
N GLU A 28 1.63 -0.22 -19.71
CA GLU A 28 0.39 -0.37 -20.48
C GLU A 28 0.43 -1.57 -21.45
N ASN A 29 1.58 -1.79 -22.10
CA ASN A 29 1.80 -2.94 -22.98
C ASN A 29 1.84 -4.25 -22.18
N ILE A 30 2.41 -4.25 -20.97
CA ILE A 30 2.36 -5.40 -20.04
C ILE A 30 0.91 -5.71 -19.66
N LEU A 31 0.16 -4.72 -19.17
CA LEU A 31 -1.22 -4.89 -18.70
C LEU A 31 -2.18 -5.37 -19.81
N SER A 32 -1.94 -4.96 -21.06
CA SER A 32 -2.74 -5.40 -22.22
C SER A 32 -2.23 -6.71 -22.86
N GLY A 33 -0.95 -7.01 -22.72
CA GLY A 33 -0.26 -8.16 -23.31
C GLY A 33 -0.25 -9.44 -22.47
N CYS A 34 -0.63 -9.36 -21.19
CA CYS A 34 -0.60 -10.47 -20.23
C CYS A 34 -2.03 -10.82 -19.74
N PRO A 35 -2.88 -11.46 -20.57
CA PRO A 35 -4.31 -11.64 -20.27
C PRO A 35 -4.59 -12.54 -19.07
N VAL A 36 -3.65 -13.40 -18.65
CA VAL A 36 -3.80 -14.34 -17.52
C VAL A 36 -2.98 -13.95 -16.29
N LEU A 37 -2.43 -12.73 -16.27
CA LEU A 37 -1.64 -12.23 -15.16
C LEU A 37 -2.50 -12.16 -13.89
N HIS A 38 -2.03 -12.85 -12.85
CA HIS A 38 -2.69 -13.01 -11.55
C HIS A 38 -2.10 -12.09 -10.48
N THR A 39 -0.77 -12.05 -10.41
CA THR A 39 -0.01 -11.21 -9.47
C THR A 39 0.92 -10.28 -10.23
N MET A 40 0.95 -9.02 -9.82
CA MET A 40 1.92 -8.02 -10.26
C MET A 40 2.57 -7.42 -9.02
N ASP A 41 3.89 -7.53 -8.93
CA ASP A 41 4.73 -7.02 -7.86
C ASP A 41 5.74 -6.04 -8.48
N LEU A 42 5.64 -4.76 -8.10
CA LEU A 42 6.49 -3.68 -8.58
C LEU A 42 7.23 -3.08 -7.40
N ASP A 43 8.40 -3.62 -7.12
CA ASP A 43 9.26 -3.16 -6.04
C ASP A 43 10.28 -2.16 -6.57
N GLU A 44 10.41 -1.04 -5.88
CA GLU A 44 11.29 0.07 -6.23
C GLU A 44 11.25 0.51 -7.71
N CYS A 45 10.09 0.39 -8.36
CA CYS A 45 9.92 0.71 -9.79
C CYS A 45 9.46 2.16 -10.00
N TRP A 46 9.98 2.82 -11.05
CA TRP A 46 9.63 4.21 -11.40
C TRP A 46 9.37 4.39 -12.91
N GLY A 47 9.10 5.62 -13.37
CA GLY A 47 8.92 5.92 -14.80
C GLY A 47 7.46 5.86 -15.31
N PHE A 48 6.50 5.56 -14.44
CA PHE A 48 5.07 5.57 -14.73
C PHE A 48 4.29 6.40 -13.69
N SER A 49 3.11 6.86 -14.08
CA SER A 49 2.22 7.66 -13.21
C SER A 49 0.80 7.11 -13.15
N CYS A 50 0.46 6.13 -13.97
CA CYS A 50 -0.89 5.55 -14.03
C CYS A 50 -0.84 4.02 -14.22
N LEU A 51 -1.59 3.31 -13.38
CA LEU A 51 -1.88 1.89 -13.50
C LEU A 51 -3.39 1.70 -13.69
N ASP A 52 -3.83 1.60 -14.95
CA ASP A 52 -5.23 1.32 -15.31
C ASP A 52 -5.46 -0.20 -15.51
N ILE A 53 -5.71 -0.90 -14.40
CA ILE A 53 -5.81 -2.36 -14.36
C ILE A 53 -7.23 -2.79 -14.74
N LYS A 54 -7.42 -3.09 -16.02
CA LYS A 54 -8.71 -3.56 -16.55
C LYS A 54 -8.89 -5.08 -16.50
N SER A 55 -7.80 -5.82 -16.32
CA SER A 55 -7.84 -7.29 -16.28
C SER A 55 -8.65 -7.78 -15.09
N ARG A 56 -9.53 -8.76 -15.32
CA ARG A 56 -10.26 -9.46 -14.26
C ARG A 56 -9.45 -10.55 -13.59
N ASN A 57 -8.33 -10.94 -14.21
CA ASN A 57 -7.48 -12.01 -13.71
C ASN A 57 -6.42 -11.50 -12.75
N LEU A 58 -6.12 -10.20 -12.72
CA LEU A 58 -5.16 -9.63 -11.77
C LEU A 58 -5.84 -9.50 -10.40
N HIS A 59 -5.48 -10.38 -9.48
CA HIS A 59 -6.06 -10.46 -8.14
C HIS A 59 -5.18 -9.80 -7.08
N GLU A 60 -3.86 -9.80 -7.28
CA GLU A 60 -2.88 -9.25 -6.33
C GLU A 60 -2.02 -8.20 -7.03
N LEU A 61 -1.98 -7.00 -6.44
CA LEU A 61 -1.12 -5.91 -6.85
C LEU A 61 -0.26 -5.48 -5.66
N LYS A 62 1.05 -5.42 -5.86
CA LYS A 62 1.98 -4.84 -4.91
C LYS A 62 2.82 -3.74 -5.56
N ILE A 63 2.99 -2.65 -4.84
CA ILE A 63 3.77 -1.50 -5.27
C ILE A 63 4.53 -0.96 -4.06
N HIS A 64 5.84 -1.00 -4.11
CA HIS A 64 6.68 -0.54 -3.03
C HIS A 64 7.62 0.53 -3.58
N ASP A 65 7.49 1.73 -3.06
CA ASP A 65 8.36 2.84 -3.45
C ASP A 65 9.74 2.68 -2.80
N ARG A 66 10.78 3.00 -3.58
CA ARG A 66 12.13 3.21 -3.03
C ARG A 66 12.13 4.34 -2.00
N GLU A 67 12.86 4.15 -0.91
CA GLU A 67 12.94 5.10 0.21
C GLU A 67 13.62 6.43 -0.15
N ASP A 68 14.58 6.43 -1.08
CA ASP A 68 15.49 7.56 -1.38
C ASP A 68 15.36 8.12 -2.81
N ALA A 69 14.36 7.68 -3.59
CA ALA A 69 14.16 8.18 -4.95
C ALA A 69 13.08 9.26 -5.05
N GLU A 70 13.36 10.30 -5.86
CA GLU A 70 12.32 11.20 -6.35
C GLU A 70 11.36 10.45 -7.26
N MET A 71 10.29 9.94 -6.66
CA MET A 71 9.18 9.38 -7.40
C MET A 71 8.39 10.52 -8.04
N GLY A 72 8.11 10.42 -9.34
CA GLY A 72 7.34 11.44 -10.08
C GLY A 72 6.05 11.83 -9.37
N PRO A 73 5.48 13.03 -9.61
CA PRO A 73 4.58 13.73 -8.69
C PRO A 73 3.21 13.07 -8.44
N LEU A 74 2.88 12.02 -9.19
CA LEU A 74 1.58 11.35 -9.15
C LEU A 74 1.75 9.84 -9.38
N LEU A 75 1.01 9.07 -8.58
CA LEU A 75 0.66 7.69 -8.87
C LEU A 75 -0.87 7.54 -8.81
N GLU A 76 -1.48 7.26 -9.95
CA GLU A 76 -2.89 6.90 -10.04
C GLU A 76 -3.04 5.39 -10.28
N ILE A 77 -3.89 4.73 -9.49
CA ILE A 77 -4.16 3.30 -9.60
C ILE A 77 -5.66 3.12 -9.72
N SER A 78 -6.12 2.51 -10.82
CA SER A 78 -7.50 2.08 -11.02
C SER A 78 -7.53 0.55 -11.05
N ALA A 79 -8.16 -0.05 -10.04
CA ALA A 79 -8.11 -1.50 -9.83
C ALA A 79 -9.50 -2.12 -9.53
N PRO A 80 -10.44 -2.10 -10.50
CA PRO A 80 -11.83 -2.59 -10.35
C PRO A 80 -11.98 -4.04 -9.90
N TYR A 81 -10.99 -4.91 -10.12
CA TYR A 81 -11.12 -6.35 -9.87
C TYR A 81 -10.05 -6.93 -8.93
N VAL A 82 -9.06 -6.12 -8.51
CA VAL A 82 -8.01 -6.55 -7.58
C VAL A 82 -8.63 -6.83 -6.21
N GLN A 83 -8.19 -7.91 -5.57
CA GLN A 83 -8.69 -8.34 -4.27
C GLN A 83 -7.69 -8.08 -3.15
N THR A 84 -6.39 -8.11 -3.47
CA THR A 84 -5.30 -7.87 -2.53
C THR A 84 -4.43 -6.73 -3.04
N LEU A 85 -4.26 -5.70 -2.22
CA LEU A 85 -3.40 -4.56 -2.49
C LEU A 85 -2.34 -4.44 -1.40
N ASP A 86 -1.06 -4.37 -1.76
CA ASP A 86 0.05 -4.06 -0.85
C ASP A 86 0.77 -2.82 -1.38
N ILE A 87 0.72 -1.71 -0.64
CA ILE A 87 1.39 -0.47 -1.04
C ILE A 87 2.30 0.02 0.08
N SER A 88 3.55 0.32 -0.25
CA SER A 88 4.41 1.21 0.54
C SER A 88 4.71 2.43 -0.32
N PHE A 89 4.31 3.62 0.16
CA PHE A 89 4.31 4.84 -0.66
C PHE A 89 5.05 5.98 0.02
N ASN A 90 5.90 6.70 -0.72
CA ASN A 90 6.55 7.90 -0.19
C ASN A 90 5.64 9.13 -0.36
N PRO A 91 5.13 9.74 0.74
CA PRO A 91 4.22 10.88 0.66
C PRO A 91 4.89 12.21 0.27
N GLN A 92 6.22 12.30 0.25
CA GLN A 92 6.94 13.55 0.05
C GLN A 92 6.84 14.04 -1.40
N GLY A 93 6.12 15.14 -1.61
CA GLY A 93 5.97 15.76 -2.94
C GLY A 93 5.18 14.95 -3.96
N ARG A 94 4.62 13.79 -3.55
CA ARG A 94 3.91 12.86 -4.43
C ARG A 94 2.47 12.67 -4.00
N LYS A 95 1.57 12.62 -4.98
CA LYS A 95 0.15 12.31 -4.78
C LYS A 95 -0.14 10.86 -5.12
N LEU A 96 -0.84 10.16 -4.23
CA LEU A 96 -1.45 8.86 -4.53
C LEU A 96 -2.95 9.04 -4.79
N VAL A 97 -3.46 8.42 -5.86
CA VAL A 97 -4.89 8.39 -6.18
C VAL A 97 -5.32 6.96 -6.42
N LEU A 98 -6.20 6.45 -5.56
CA LEU A 98 -6.77 5.12 -5.66
C LEU A 98 -8.20 5.22 -6.18
N ARG A 99 -8.49 4.55 -7.30
CA ARG A 99 -9.80 4.52 -7.96
C ARG A 99 -10.32 3.11 -8.11
N ASN A 100 -11.65 2.99 -8.09
CA ASN A 100 -12.36 1.74 -8.37
C ASN A 100 -11.95 0.56 -7.48
N THR A 101 -11.51 0.79 -6.23
CA THR A 101 -10.95 -0.24 -5.34
C THR A 101 -11.99 -1.03 -4.53
N LYS A 102 -13.27 -1.01 -4.92
CA LYS A 102 -14.36 -1.63 -4.13
C LYS A 102 -14.30 -3.15 -4.05
N SER A 103 -13.53 -3.80 -4.92
CA SER A 103 -13.29 -5.24 -4.95
C SER A 103 -12.25 -5.71 -3.93
N LEU A 104 -11.47 -4.79 -3.34
CA LEU A 104 -10.46 -5.12 -2.34
C LEU A 104 -11.09 -5.84 -1.15
N VAL A 105 -10.53 -7.00 -0.84
CA VAL A 105 -10.84 -7.81 0.35
C VAL A 105 -9.75 -7.60 1.40
N GLN A 106 -8.49 -7.54 0.96
CA GLN A 106 -7.31 -7.35 1.78
C GLN A 106 -6.53 -6.13 1.30
N ALA A 107 -6.04 -5.33 2.24
CA ALA A 107 -5.10 -4.26 1.93
C ALA A 107 -3.98 -4.21 2.97
N LYS A 108 -2.75 -4.02 2.51
CA LYS A 108 -1.61 -3.59 3.29
C LYS A 108 -1.18 -2.21 2.81
N PHE A 109 -0.99 -1.30 3.75
CA PHE A 109 -0.56 0.05 3.45
C PHE A 109 0.50 0.52 4.43
N ASP A 110 1.61 1.01 3.92
CA ASP A 110 2.67 1.69 4.69
C ASP A 110 3.12 2.98 3.99
N PHE A 111 3.87 3.80 4.73
CA PHE A 111 4.70 4.84 4.14
C PHE A 111 6.13 4.35 4.00
N SER A 112 6.81 4.73 2.91
CA SER A 112 8.26 4.59 2.75
C SER A 112 8.98 5.91 3.00
N GLY A 113 10.27 5.83 3.34
CA GLY A 113 11.15 6.99 3.57
C GLY A 113 11.47 7.27 5.05
N TYR A 114 12.61 7.91 5.28
CA TYR A 114 13.22 8.10 6.62
C TYR A 114 12.69 9.30 7.41
N GLU A 115 12.06 10.28 6.74
CA GLU A 115 11.88 11.60 7.32
C GLU A 115 10.41 11.91 7.64
N GLU A 116 10.15 11.88 8.94
CA GLU A 116 8.97 12.40 9.62
C GLU A 116 7.64 11.81 9.16
N PRO A 117 7.18 10.69 9.77
CA PRO A 117 5.81 10.19 9.60
C PRO A 117 4.75 11.28 9.77
N ASN A 118 5.05 12.37 10.49
CA ASN A 118 4.09 13.42 10.79
C ASN A 118 4.19 14.68 9.90
N SER A 119 4.59 14.57 8.63
CA SER A 119 4.40 15.68 7.67
C SER A 119 2.92 15.97 7.40
N GLU A 120 2.58 17.18 6.95
CA GLU A 120 1.18 17.51 6.61
C GLU A 120 0.69 16.69 5.41
N GLU A 121 1.58 16.41 4.47
CA GLU A 121 1.37 15.54 3.32
C GLU A 121 1.04 14.11 3.75
N ALA A 122 1.84 13.53 4.65
CA ALA A 122 1.60 12.19 5.21
C ALA A 122 0.28 12.14 5.97
N ARG A 123 -0.02 13.14 6.81
CA ARG A 123 -1.31 13.24 7.53
C ARG A 123 -2.50 13.31 6.58
N ARG A 124 -2.43 14.15 5.54
CA ARG A 124 -3.51 14.30 4.55
C ARG A 124 -3.72 12.99 3.80
N LEU A 125 -2.63 12.40 3.29
CA LEU A 125 -2.69 11.14 2.57
C LEU A 125 -3.23 10.01 3.46
N ALA A 126 -2.82 9.97 4.73
CA ALA A 126 -3.29 8.97 5.68
C ALA A 126 -4.81 8.98 5.83
N LYS A 127 -5.41 10.17 5.97
CA LYS A 127 -6.87 10.34 6.04
C LYS A 127 -7.54 9.89 4.74
N GLU A 128 -7.06 10.38 3.61
CA GLU A 128 -7.63 10.08 2.28
C GLU A 128 -7.60 8.57 1.98
N VAL A 129 -6.46 7.91 2.19
CA VAL A 129 -6.32 6.46 1.96
C VAL A 129 -7.19 5.66 2.92
N TYR A 130 -7.23 6.03 4.20
CA TYR A 130 -8.04 5.32 5.20
C TYR A 130 -9.53 5.38 4.86
N GLU A 131 -10.02 6.55 4.44
CA GLU A 131 -11.42 6.80 4.11
C GLU A 131 -11.84 6.18 2.77
N ILE A 132 -11.03 6.32 1.72
CA ILE A 132 -11.39 5.93 0.35
C ILE A 132 -11.16 4.44 0.10
N THR A 133 -10.06 3.89 0.60
CA THR A 133 -9.59 2.55 0.21
C THR A 133 -9.70 1.55 1.34
N LEU A 134 -9.35 1.94 2.56
CA LEU A 134 -9.21 0.97 3.66
C LEU A 134 -10.50 0.79 4.46
N LEU A 135 -11.55 1.58 4.23
CA LEU A 135 -12.78 1.50 5.04
C LEU A 135 -13.58 0.22 4.81
N HIS A 136 -13.65 -0.25 3.56
CA HIS A 136 -14.48 -1.40 3.16
C HIS A 136 -13.76 -2.75 3.19
N VAL A 137 -12.42 -2.77 3.20
CA VAL A 137 -11.67 -4.04 3.18
C VAL A 137 -12.04 -4.89 4.40
N LYS A 138 -11.99 -6.21 4.26
CA LYS A 138 -12.28 -7.14 5.36
C LYS A 138 -11.07 -7.29 6.28
N GLU A 139 -9.88 -7.26 5.69
CA GLU A 139 -8.59 -7.53 6.31
C GLU A 139 -7.64 -6.38 5.99
N LEU A 140 -7.17 -5.70 7.03
CA LEU A 140 -6.30 -4.54 6.91
C LEU A 140 -4.99 -4.79 7.64
N MET A 141 -3.89 -4.51 6.96
CA MET A 141 -2.53 -4.56 7.46
C MET A 141 -1.98 -3.14 7.44
N LEU A 142 -1.64 -2.61 8.61
CA LEU A 142 -1.03 -1.29 8.75
C LEU A 142 0.46 -1.48 8.94
N GLY A 143 1.23 -0.99 7.97
CA GLY A 143 2.68 -0.91 8.12
C GLY A 143 3.07 0.11 9.20
N ARG A 144 4.35 0.09 9.57
CA ARG A 144 4.85 0.75 10.78
C ARG A 144 4.66 2.26 10.70
N PHE A 145 5.15 2.87 9.63
CA PHE A 145 5.15 4.33 9.51
C PHE A 145 3.72 4.84 9.37
N TYR A 146 2.92 4.19 8.54
CA TYR A 146 1.51 4.54 8.40
C TYR A 146 0.72 4.42 9.71
N PHE A 147 0.97 3.36 10.49
CA PHE A 147 0.34 3.18 11.80
C PHE A 147 0.69 4.32 12.76
N ILE A 148 1.94 4.78 12.81
CA ILE A 148 2.37 5.91 13.65
C ILE A 148 1.56 7.17 13.30
N VAL A 149 1.43 7.50 12.01
CA VAL A 149 0.66 8.67 11.55
C VAL A 149 -0.81 8.57 11.96
N LEU A 150 -1.42 7.40 11.74
CA LEU A 150 -2.82 7.17 12.12
C LEU A 150 -3.02 7.28 13.63
N SER A 151 -2.08 6.75 14.42
CA SER A 151 -2.07 6.83 15.88
C SER A 151 -2.06 8.28 16.34
N GLU A 152 -1.12 9.08 15.83
CA GLU A 152 -1.01 10.51 16.16
C GLU A 152 -2.28 11.27 15.78
N LEU A 153 -2.77 11.10 14.56
CA LEU A 153 -4.01 11.73 14.10
C LEU A 153 -5.17 11.44 15.06
N ALA A 154 -5.32 10.19 15.49
CA ALA A 154 -6.39 9.79 16.38
C ALA A 154 -6.22 10.36 17.79
N VAL A 155 -4.99 10.40 18.32
CA VAL A 155 -4.65 11.01 19.62
C VAL A 155 -4.92 12.52 19.59
N TYR A 156 -4.62 13.20 18.48
CA TYR A 156 -4.91 14.62 18.28
C TYR A 156 -6.37 14.92 17.88
N GLY A 157 -7.26 13.94 18.02
CA GLY A 157 -8.71 14.15 17.97
C GLY A 157 -9.36 13.88 16.61
N TRP A 158 -8.62 13.43 15.59
CA TRP A 158 -9.24 12.95 14.37
C TRP A 158 -10.10 11.72 14.67
N GLN A 159 -11.39 11.81 14.34
CA GLN A 159 -12.33 10.71 14.56
C GLN A 159 -12.22 9.75 13.38
N LEU A 160 -11.54 8.62 13.58
CA LEU A 160 -11.46 7.57 12.56
C LEU A 160 -12.88 7.11 12.19
N PRO A 161 -13.18 6.95 10.89
CA PRO A 161 -14.42 6.34 10.45
C PRO A 161 -14.60 4.93 11.04
N VAL A 162 -15.83 4.63 11.48
CA VAL A 162 -16.19 3.31 12.01
C VAL A 162 -16.11 2.27 10.90
N SER A 163 -15.32 1.22 11.13
CA SER A 163 -15.13 0.14 10.17
C SER A 163 -15.95 -1.11 10.48
N LYS A 164 -16.29 -1.85 9.43
CA LYS A 164 -16.88 -3.20 9.49
C LYS A 164 -15.85 -4.33 9.32
N ARG A 165 -14.55 -3.99 9.31
CA ARG A 165 -13.42 -4.92 9.23
C ARG A 165 -13.49 -6.02 10.28
N LYS A 166 -12.97 -7.19 9.91
CA LYS A 166 -12.91 -8.38 10.79
C LYS A 166 -11.49 -8.69 11.26
N CYS A 167 -10.49 -8.36 10.46
CA CYS A 167 -9.08 -8.59 10.78
C CYS A 167 -8.30 -7.27 10.65
N LEU A 168 -7.45 -7.01 11.64
CA LEU A 168 -6.50 -5.91 11.66
C LEU A 168 -5.15 -6.47 12.09
N THR A 169 -4.13 -6.26 11.27
CA THR A 169 -2.73 -6.51 11.61
C THR A 169 -2.03 -5.16 11.68
N ILE A 170 -1.23 -4.96 12.74
CA ILE A 170 -0.43 -3.75 12.93
C ILE A 170 1.02 -4.19 13.04
N PHE A 171 1.85 -3.69 12.13
CA PHE A 171 3.30 -3.85 12.19
C PHE A 171 3.90 -2.71 13.02
N THR A 172 4.63 -3.01 14.09
CA THR A 172 5.27 -1.98 14.92
C THR A 172 6.46 -2.57 15.69
N GLU A 173 7.56 -1.82 15.80
CA GLU A 173 8.79 -2.28 16.48
C GLU A 173 8.66 -2.36 18.01
N CYS A 174 7.81 -1.53 18.62
CA CYS A 174 7.71 -1.41 20.07
C CYS A 174 6.27 -1.14 20.52
N VAL A 175 5.83 -1.78 21.60
CA VAL A 175 4.56 -1.45 22.26
C VAL A 175 4.83 -0.43 23.37
N ASP A 176 5.08 0.82 22.99
CA ASP A 176 5.19 1.94 23.92
C ASP A 176 3.82 2.58 24.22
N LYS A 177 3.78 3.55 25.15
CA LYS A 177 2.52 4.23 25.53
C LYS A 177 1.84 4.93 24.34
N HIS A 178 2.61 5.41 23.37
CA HIS A 178 2.08 6.09 22.19
C HIS A 178 1.38 5.08 21.28
N ASN A 179 2.07 3.99 20.92
CA ASN A 179 1.53 2.92 20.10
C ASN A 179 0.32 2.24 20.74
N ILE A 180 0.34 2.06 22.07
CA ILE A 180 -0.83 1.58 22.82
C ILE A 180 -2.05 2.50 22.62
N SER A 181 -1.84 3.81 22.68
CA SER A 181 -2.92 4.80 22.51
C SER A 181 -3.50 4.75 21.09
N GLY A 182 -2.64 4.64 20.08
CA GLY A 182 -3.05 4.43 18.68
C GLY A 182 -3.85 3.15 18.48
N ILE A 183 -3.41 2.03 19.04
CA ILE A 183 -4.12 0.75 19.00
C ILE A 183 -5.51 0.90 19.64
N PHE A 184 -5.61 1.51 20.82
CA PHE A 184 -6.90 1.73 21.47
C PHE A 184 -7.84 2.61 20.62
N ALA A 185 -7.30 3.63 19.97
CA ALA A 185 -8.10 4.45 19.07
C ALA A 185 -8.64 3.62 17.90
N LEU A 186 -7.81 2.83 17.21
CA LEU A 186 -8.26 1.96 16.12
C LEU A 186 -9.30 0.93 16.56
N LEU A 187 -9.13 0.34 17.75
CA LEU A 187 -10.07 -0.62 18.34
C LEU A 187 -11.43 0.02 18.62
N LYS A 188 -11.44 1.24 19.17
CA LYS A 188 -12.68 2.01 19.43
C LYS A 188 -13.54 2.17 18.17
N TYR A 189 -12.91 2.31 17.00
CA TYR A 189 -13.61 2.47 15.71
C TYR A 189 -13.72 1.17 14.90
N SER A 190 -13.43 0.01 15.49
CA SER A 190 -13.51 -1.30 14.84
C SER A 190 -14.41 -2.28 15.62
N PRO A 191 -15.71 -1.99 15.82
CA PRO A 191 -16.59 -2.77 16.68
C PRO A 191 -16.84 -4.21 16.22
N ASN A 192 -16.56 -4.53 14.95
CA ASN A 192 -16.76 -5.85 14.36
C ASN A 192 -15.47 -6.69 14.29
N LEU A 193 -14.37 -6.20 14.87
CA LEU A 193 -13.07 -6.85 14.80
C LEU A 193 -13.12 -8.21 15.51
N LYS A 194 -12.68 -9.26 14.81
CA LYS A 194 -12.60 -10.63 15.32
C LYS A 194 -11.17 -11.08 15.59
N ARG A 195 -10.21 -10.48 14.88
CA ARG A 195 -8.78 -10.78 15.02
C ARG A 195 -8.02 -9.46 15.00
N LEU A 196 -7.21 -9.26 16.04
CA LEU A 196 -6.14 -8.28 16.07
C LEU A 196 -4.82 -9.06 16.11
N ALA A 197 -3.91 -8.75 15.20
CA ALA A 197 -2.52 -9.18 15.24
C ALA A 197 -1.64 -7.94 15.44
N ILE A 198 -0.67 -8.03 16.34
CA ILE A 198 0.38 -7.03 16.50
C ILE A 198 1.67 -7.77 16.21
N GLU A 199 2.34 -7.37 15.14
CA GLU A 199 3.54 -8.04 14.65
C GLU A 199 4.73 -7.11 14.87
N GLY A 200 5.67 -7.59 15.70
CA GLY A 200 6.96 -6.96 15.91
C GLY A 200 7.82 -7.17 14.67
N PHE A 201 8.49 -6.10 14.21
CA PHE A 201 9.58 -6.26 13.26
C PHE A 201 10.82 -6.72 14.02
N GLU A 202 11.24 -7.97 13.85
CA GLU A 202 12.63 -8.35 14.08
C GLU A 202 13.38 -8.03 12.78
N PRO A 203 14.36 -7.11 12.76
CA PRO A 203 15.20 -6.93 11.59
C PRO A 203 15.91 -8.26 11.32
N GLU A 204 15.84 -8.75 10.08
CA GLU A 204 16.79 -9.77 9.62
C GLU A 204 18.21 -9.22 9.83
N GLY A 205 18.90 -9.69 10.87
CA GLY A 205 20.30 -9.30 11.12
C GLY A 205 20.71 -8.97 12.56
N VAL A 206 19.80 -8.94 13.55
CA VAL A 206 20.24 -8.78 14.96
C VAL A 206 20.57 -10.13 15.57
N THR A 207 21.82 -10.59 15.37
CA THR A 207 22.39 -11.64 16.23
C THR A 207 22.58 -11.06 17.62
N TRP A 208 21.89 -11.60 18.62
CA TRP A 208 22.26 -11.38 20.02
C TRP A 208 23.67 -11.93 20.24
N LEU A 209 24.66 -11.04 20.31
CA LEU A 209 25.96 -11.33 20.90
C LEU A 209 26.01 -10.63 22.26
N GLY A 210 25.96 -11.41 23.34
CA GLY A 210 26.22 -10.97 24.71
C GLY A 210 25.09 -11.24 25.68
#